data_AF-Q0K3X2-F1
#
_entry.id   AF-Q0K3X2-F1
#
_cell.length_a   1.000
_cell.length_b   1.000
_cell.length_c   1.000
_cell.angle_alpha   90.00
_cell.angle_beta   90.00
_cell.angle_gamma   90.00
#
_symmetry.space_group_name_H-M   'P 1'
#
loop_
_entity.id
_entity.type
_entity.pdbx_description
1 polymer ?
#
loop_
_entity_poly.entity_id
_entity_poly.type
_entity_poly.pdbx_seq_one_letter_code
_entity_poly.pdbx_strand_id
1 'polypeptide(L)'
;MMQDRKTKKIYVAAFEGAKTANGGEVVKGSGNQSYDGRPIVRVGDVATCQDGSTAVIMAGAGKACESAGVPVALIGSPLSNGDTIVFSPVTALEFHESADKSILGLLDPAYYSVRA
;
A
#
# COMPACT_ATOMS: atom_id res chain seq x y z
N MET A 1 5.16 -27.95 -19.95
CA MET A 1 5.19 -27.92 -18.48
C MET A 1 4.77 -26.54 -18.03
N MET A 2 3.56 -26.40 -17.48
CA MET A 2 3.15 -25.20 -16.76
C MET A 2 3.75 -25.36 -15.37
N GLN A 3 4.73 -24.52 -15.00
CA GLN A 3 5.17 -24.49 -13.61
C GLN A 3 4.01 -23.90 -12.80
N ASP A 4 3.46 -24.68 -11.87
CA ASP A 4 2.61 -24.16 -10.81
C ASP A 4 3.43 -23.16 -10.00
N ARG A 5 3.32 -21.87 -10.35
CA ARG A 5 3.95 -20.80 -9.58
C ARG A 5 3.25 -20.73 -8.24
N LYS A 6 3.87 -21.32 -7.22
CA LYS A 6 3.36 -21.28 -5.85
C LYS A 6 3.37 -19.82 -5.36
N THR A 7 2.18 -19.28 -5.11
CA THR A 7 2.03 -17.97 -4.45
C THR A 7 2.62 -18.04 -3.04
N LYS A 8 3.54 -17.11 -2.74
CA LYS A 8 4.14 -16.96 -1.42
C LYS A 8 3.23 -16.15 -0.51
N LYS A 9 2.74 -15.01 -1.00
CA LYS A 9 1.89 -14.09 -0.23
C LYS A 9 1.03 -13.24 -1.16
N ILE A 10 -0.17 -12.92 -0.69
CA ILE A 10 -1.10 -11.99 -1.33
C ILE A 10 -1.06 -10.68 -0.53
N TYR A 11 -0.99 -9.57 -1.25
CA TYR A 11 -1.04 -8.22 -0.69
C TYR A 11 -2.26 -7.50 -1.26
N VAL A 12 -2.92 -6.68 -0.45
CA VAL A 12 -4.13 -5.95 -0.83
C VAL A 12 -3.83 -4.45 -0.82
N ALA A 13 -4.27 -3.74 -1.86
CA ALA A 13 -4.14 -2.28 -1.92
C ALA A 13 -4.95 -1.58 -0.82
N ALA A 14 -4.39 -0.51 -0.29
CA ALA A 14 -5.10 0.39 0.63
C ALA A 14 -5.91 1.43 -0.16
N PHE A 15 -7.16 1.61 0.25
CA PHE A 15 -8.05 2.65 -0.26
C PHE A 15 -8.42 3.63 0.86
N GLU A 16 -8.91 4.80 0.49
CA GLU A 16 -9.39 5.81 1.43
C GLU A 16 -10.39 5.22 2.44
N GLY A 17 -10.13 5.46 3.73
CA GLY A 17 -10.76 4.81 4.88
C GLY A 17 -9.99 3.61 5.44
N ALA A 18 -8.80 3.30 4.89
CA ALA A 18 -7.89 2.29 5.44
C ALA A 18 -7.53 2.60 6.91
N LYS A 19 -7.40 1.55 7.73
CA LYS A 19 -7.13 1.68 9.18
C LYS A 19 -5.73 1.20 9.54
N THR A 20 -5.15 1.84 10.53
CA THR A 20 -3.82 1.50 11.06
C THR A 20 -3.91 0.68 12.35
N ALA A 21 -2.82 0.01 12.74
CA ALA A 21 -2.78 -0.86 13.91
C ALA A 21 -3.07 -0.10 15.21
N ASN A 22 -2.63 1.16 15.31
CA ASN A 22 -2.88 2.01 16.47
C ASN A 22 -4.19 2.80 16.37
N GLY A 23 -5.12 2.37 15.51
CA GLY A 23 -6.47 2.91 15.41
C GLY A 23 -6.60 4.21 14.62
N GLY A 24 -5.57 4.59 13.86
CA GLY A 24 -5.62 5.70 12.90
C GLY A 24 -6.33 5.33 11.59
N GLU A 25 -6.50 6.32 10.73
CA GLU A 25 -7.21 6.20 9.46
C GLU A 25 -6.58 7.05 8.35
N VAL A 26 -6.54 6.51 7.14
CA VAL A 26 -6.21 7.28 5.93
C VAL A 26 -7.45 7.99 5.42
N VAL A 27 -7.59 9.27 5.73
CA VAL A 27 -8.79 10.06 5.41
C VAL A 27 -8.83 10.58 3.97
N LYS A 28 -7.69 10.58 3.27
CA LYS A 28 -7.61 11.04 1.87
C LYS A 28 -6.57 10.25 1.09
N GLY A 29 -7.02 9.57 0.04
CA GLY A 29 -6.11 8.97 -0.96
C GLY A 29 -5.79 9.96 -2.08
N SER A 30 -4.54 9.99 -2.54
CA SER A 30 -4.13 10.88 -3.65
C SER A 30 -4.03 10.19 -5.01
N GLY A 31 -4.32 8.88 -5.09
CA GLY A 31 -4.24 8.15 -6.34
C GLY A 31 -5.37 8.46 -7.31
N ASN A 32 -5.06 8.36 -8.60
CA ASN A 32 -5.98 8.75 -9.68
C ASN A 32 -7.07 7.69 -9.98
N GLN A 33 -6.99 6.52 -9.34
CA GLN A 33 -7.92 5.42 -9.49
C GLN A 33 -8.76 5.32 -8.21
N SER A 34 -10.04 5.02 -8.34
CA SER A 34 -10.94 4.78 -7.22
C SER A 34 -11.76 3.52 -7.43
N TYR A 35 -12.20 2.93 -6.32
CA TYR A 35 -13.14 1.82 -6.31
C TYR A 35 -14.22 2.12 -5.28
N ASP A 36 -15.49 1.96 -5.66
CA ASP A 36 -16.63 2.35 -4.81
C ASP A 36 -16.55 3.78 -4.27
N GLY A 37 -16.11 4.72 -5.13
CA GLY A 37 -15.92 6.12 -4.77
C GLY A 37 -14.72 6.41 -3.86
N ARG A 38 -13.95 5.40 -3.45
CA ARG A 38 -12.78 5.55 -2.58
C ARG A 38 -11.50 5.60 -3.41
N PRO A 39 -10.74 6.70 -3.39
CA PRO A 39 -9.46 6.77 -4.07
C PRO A 39 -8.46 5.76 -3.51
N ILE A 40 -7.57 5.27 -4.37
CA ILE A 40 -6.43 4.46 -3.96
C ILE A 40 -5.41 5.31 -3.21
N VAL A 41 -4.81 4.72 -2.17
CA VAL A 41 -3.82 5.38 -1.33
C VAL A 41 -2.42 5.10 -1.87
N ARG A 42 -1.52 6.07 -1.78
CA ARG A 42 -0.14 5.99 -2.27
C ARG A 42 0.88 6.26 -1.16
N VAL A 43 2.12 5.86 -1.40
CA VAL A 43 3.26 6.29 -0.58
C VAL A 43 3.32 7.83 -0.58
N GLY A 44 3.55 8.43 0.58
CA GLY A 44 3.48 9.87 0.79
C GLY A 44 2.12 10.42 1.20
N ASP A 45 1.03 9.64 1.07
CA ASP A 45 -0.26 10.01 1.69
C ASP A 45 -0.17 9.94 3.22
N VAL A 46 -1.11 10.60 3.88
CA VAL A 46 -1.10 10.83 5.33
C VAL A 46 -2.26 10.10 5.99
N ALA A 47 -1.97 9.41 7.10
CA ALA A 47 -2.97 8.90 8.02
C ALA A 47 -3.11 9.84 9.24
N THR A 48 -4.33 9.94 9.76
CA THR A 48 -4.65 10.66 11.00
C THR A 48 -4.78 9.64 12.12
N CYS A 49 -4.04 9.84 13.21
CA CYS A 49 -4.09 9.02 14.41
C CYS A 49 -5.24 9.44 15.33
N GLN A 50 -5.57 8.60 16.33
CA GLN A 50 -6.67 8.89 17.27
C GLN A 50 -6.43 10.15 18.12
N ASP A 51 -5.17 10.46 18.42
CA ASP A 51 -4.76 11.66 19.17
C ASP A 51 -4.74 12.93 18.29
N GLY A 52 -5.13 12.82 17.03
CA GLY A 52 -5.12 13.92 16.05
C GLY A 52 -3.77 14.18 15.40
N SER A 53 -2.71 13.47 15.81
CA SER A 53 -1.43 13.52 15.11
C SER A 53 -1.52 12.87 13.73
N THR A 54 -0.54 13.16 12.87
CA THR A 54 -0.50 12.63 11.51
C THR A 54 0.78 11.87 11.24
N ALA A 55 0.72 10.89 10.35
CA ALA A 55 1.88 10.11 9.94
C ALA A 55 1.83 9.79 8.45
N VAL A 56 3.00 9.80 7.81
CA VAL A 56 3.16 9.61 6.36
C VAL A 56 3.34 8.13 6.06
N ILE A 57 2.69 7.64 5.00
CA ILE A 57 2.89 6.27 4.51
C ILE A 57 4.24 6.18 3.81
N MET A 58 5.11 5.28 4.28
CA MET A 58 6.52 5.24 3.90
C MET A 58 6.84 4.23 2.81
N ALA A 59 6.06 3.16 2.66
CA ALA A 59 6.30 2.13 1.67
C ALA A 59 5.01 1.50 1.14
N GLY A 60 5.08 0.77 0.04
CA GLY A 60 3.92 0.23 -0.65
C GLY A 60 4.25 -0.93 -1.58
N ALA A 61 3.57 -1.01 -2.72
CA ALA A 61 3.68 -2.11 -3.68
C ALA A 61 5.01 -2.17 -4.43
N GLY A 62 5.90 -1.19 -4.24
CA GLY A 62 7.13 -1.09 -5.01
C GLY A 62 6.84 -1.10 -6.51
N LYS A 63 7.56 -1.93 -7.26
CA LYS A 63 7.38 -2.07 -8.71
C LYS A 63 6.15 -2.88 -9.13
N ALA A 64 5.42 -3.51 -8.19
CA ALA A 64 4.19 -4.23 -8.55
C ALA A 64 3.08 -3.28 -9.02
N CYS A 65 2.97 -2.08 -8.44
CA CYS A 65 1.96 -1.11 -8.84
C CYS A 65 2.35 0.31 -8.44
N GLU A 66 2.33 1.20 -9.43
CA GLU A 66 2.63 2.62 -9.27
C GLU A 66 1.48 3.44 -9.88
N SER A 67 1.01 4.45 -9.15
CA SER A 67 -0.01 5.39 -9.61
C SER A 67 0.63 6.77 -9.78
N ALA A 68 0.75 7.20 -11.05
CA ALA A 68 1.52 8.38 -11.47
C ALA A 68 2.99 8.36 -11.01
N GLY A 69 3.62 7.18 -11.05
CA GLY A 69 5.02 6.98 -10.65
C GLY A 69 5.26 6.89 -9.15
N VAL A 70 4.19 6.86 -8.34
CA VAL A 70 4.27 6.70 -6.88
C VAL A 70 3.69 5.35 -6.50
N PRO A 71 4.40 4.51 -5.72
CA PRO A 71 3.89 3.20 -5.32
C PRO A 71 2.55 3.29 -4.60
N VAL A 72 1.66 2.34 -4.92
CA VAL A 72 0.38 2.17 -4.21
C VAL A 72 0.64 1.64 -2.80
N ALA A 73 -0.05 2.17 -1.80
CA ALA A 73 0.03 1.66 -0.42
C ALA A 73 -0.72 0.33 -0.29
N LEU A 74 -0.29 -0.51 0.66
CA LEU A 74 -0.82 -1.86 0.88
C LEU A 74 -1.25 -2.03 2.34
N ILE A 75 -2.09 -3.03 2.60
CA ILE A 75 -2.14 -3.62 3.95
C ILE A 75 -0.74 -4.18 4.27
N GLY A 76 -0.15 -3.71 5.37
CA GLY A 76 1.24 -3.94 5.76
C GLY A 76 2.17 -2.75 5.50
N SER A 77 1.70 -1.68 4.85
CA SER A 77 2.50 -0.46 4.65
C SER A 77 2.85 0.22 5.97
N PRO A 78 4.14 0.48 6.25
CA PRO A 78 4.58 1.19 7.45
C PRO A 78 4.36 2.70 7.33
N LEU A 79 4.15 3.35 8.47
CA LEU A 79 4.02 4.79 8.61
C LEU A 79 5.25 5.40 9.29
N SER A 80 5.46 6.71 9.13
CA SER A 80 6.61 7.44 9.66
C SER A 80 6.73 7.44 11.18
N ASN A 81 5.64 7.15 11.90
CA ASN A 81 5.59 7.06 13.36
C ASN A 81 5.74 5.60 13.88
N GLY A 82 6.03 4.64 13.00
CA GLY A 82 6.15 3.22 13.35
C GLY A 82 4.83 2.43 13.34
N ASP A 83 3.70 3.08 13.02
CA ASP A 83 2.41 2.38 12.81
C ASP A 83 2.38 1.66 11.46
N THR A 84 1.32 0.90 11.19
CA THR A 84 1.17 0.09 9.97
C THR A 84 -0.28 0.03 9.55
N ILE A 85 -0.56 0.11 8.24
CA ILE A 85 -1.91 -0.13 7.70
C ILE A 85 -2.27 -1.61 7.90
N VAL A 86 -3.39 -1.92 8.54
CA VAL A 86 -3.83 -3.29 8.82
C VAL A 86 -5.15 -3.66 8.16
N PHE A 87 -5.86 -2.67 7.60
CA PHE A 87 -7.16 -2.88 6.98
C PHE A 87 -7.38 -1.91 5.82
N SER A 88 -8.08 -2.38 4.80
CA SER A 88 -8.59 -1.56 3.70
C SER A 88 -10.10 -1.79 3.56
N PRO A 89 -10.91 -0.74 3.39
CA PRO A 89 -12.37 -0.87 3.21
C PRO A 89 -12.75 -1.52 1.88
N VAL A 90 -11.79 -1.63 0.95
CA VAL A 90 -11.95 -2.26 -0.36
C VAL A 90 -10.81 -3.24 -0.58
N THR A 91 -11.13 -4.45 -1.06
CA THR A 91 -10.18 -5.52 -1.37
C THR A 91 -10.14 -5.87 -2.85
N ALA A 92 -10.56 -4.96 -3.73
CA ALA A 92 -10.71 -5.20 -5.16
C ALA A 92 -9.39 -5.27 -5.96
N LEU A 93 -8.26 -4.92 -5.33
CA LEU A 93 -6.94 -4.91 -5.97
C LEU A 93 -5.93 -5.67 -5.12
N GLU A 94 -5.46 -6.80 -5.65
CA GLU A 94 -4.54 -7.72 -4.99
C GLU A 94 -3.26 -7.90 -5.82
N PHE A 95 -2.14 -8.14 -5.14
CA PHE A 95 -0.83 -8.40 -5.73
C PHE A 95 -0.28 -9.70 -5.17
N HIS A 96 0.11 -10.61 -6.06
CA HIS A 96 0.58 -11.93 -5.69
C HIS A 96 2.11 -12.00 -5.82
N GLU A 97 2.80 -12.14 -4.70
CA GLU A 97 4.23 -12.43 -4.69
C GLU A 97 4.42 -13.92 -4.93
N SER A 98 5.19 -14.27 -5.96
CA SER A 98 5.53 -15.66 -6.27
C SER A 98 6.72 -16.12 -5.41
N ALA A 99 6.77 -17.40 -5.04
CA ALA A 99 7.83 -17.92 -4.18
C ALA A 99 9.24 -17.86 -4.80
N ASP A 100 9.32 -17.81 -6.12
CA ASP A 100 10.54 -17.76 -6.92
C ASP A 100 11.01 -16.33 -7.25
N LYS A 101 10.15 -15.32 -7.05
CA LYS A 101 10.45 -13.94 -7.44
C LYS A 101 9.83 -12.92 -6.48
N SER A 102 10.70 -12.27 -5.71
CA SER A 102 10.33 -11.11 -4.90
C SER A 102 9.98 -9.91 -5.78
N ILE A 103 9.01 -9.12 -5.32
CA ILE A 103 8.66 -7.84 -5.94
C ILE A 103 9.70 -6.80 -5.49
N LEU A 104 10.35 -6.15 -6.45
CA LEU A 104 11.31 -5.08 -6.17
C LEU A 104 10.62 -3.92 -5.43
N GLY A 105 11.18 -3.51 -4.30
CA GLY A 105 10.68 -2.37 -3.52
C GLY A 105 9.40 -2.63 -2.72
N LEU A 106 8.95 -3.88 -2.63
CA LEU A 106 7.75 -4.24 -1.88
C LEU A 106 7.94 -3.97 -0.39
N LEU A 107 7.11 -3.08 0.15
CA LEU A 107 7.13 -2.62 1.53
C LEU A 107 8.51 -2.10 1.99
N ASP A 108 9.34 -1.66 1.05
CA ASP A 108 10.66 -1.10 1.30
C ASP A 108 10.59 0.44 1.30
N PRO A 109 10.81 1.12 2.45
CA PRO A 109 10.81 2.58 2.52
C PRO A 109 11.93 3.25 1.72
N ALA A 110 13.00 2.52 1.38
CA ALA A 110 14.08 3.05 0.56
C ALA A 110 13.77 2.99 -0.94
N TYR A 111 12.66 2.36 -1.35
CA TYR A 111 12.29 2.28 -2.75
C TYR A 111 11.79 3.63 -3.27
N TYR A 112 12.49 4.16 -4.26
CA TYR A 112 12.04 5.26 -5.09
C TYR A 112 11.87 4.77 -6.52
N SER A 113 10.73 5.11 -7.14
CA SER A 113 10.51 4.76 -8.54
C SER A 113 11.45 5.58 -9.43
N VAL A 114 12.30 4.90 -10.19
CA VAL A 114 13.09 5.56 -11.23
C VAL A 114 12.14 5.84 -12.41
N ARG A 115 11.90 7.11 -12.73
CA ARG A 115 11.25 7.48 -13.99
C ARG A 115 12.17 7.02 -15.13
N ALA A 116 11.73 6.00 -15.86
CA ALA A 116 12.29 5.65 -17.17
C ALA A 116 11.76 6.61 -18.23
#